data_AF-A0A0C2FU11-F1
#
_entry.id   AF-A0A0C2FU11-F1
#
_cell.length_a   1.000
_cell.length_b   1.000
_cell.length_c   1.000
_cell.angle_alpha   90.00
_cell.angle_beta   90.00
_cell.angle_gamma   90.00
#
_symmetry.space_group_name_H-M   'P 1'
#
loop_
_entity.id
_entity.type
_entity.pdbx_description
1 polymer ?
#
loop_
_entity_poly.entity_id
_entity_poly.type
_entity_poly.pdbx_seq_one_letter_code
_entity_poly.pdbx_strand_id
1 'polypeptide(L)' 'MRFRYWAPIQWCVNLVYECKADGRIEDYYLMNKIVDEISKFRHGLAALLKYDWVPVPLVYPQ' A
#
# COMPACT_ATOMS: atom_id res chain seq x y z
N MET A 1 20.39 -0.93 -0.12
CA MET A 1 19.45 -1.32 0.95
C MET A 1 18.03 -1.24 0.39
N ARG A 2 17.45 -2.36 -0.05
CA ARG A 2 16.16 -2.37 -0.76
C ARG A 2 15.05 -2.16 0.28
N PHE A 3 14.51 -0.95 0.40
CA PHE A 3 13.38 -0.67 1.28
C PHE A 3 12.24 -1.62 0.88
N ARG A 4 11.95 -2.59 1.76
CA ARG A 4 10.88 -3.58 1.56
C ARG A 4 9.55 -2.90 1.82
N TYR A 5 9.09 -2.09 0.87
CA TYR A 5 7.81 -1.37 0.92
C TYR A 5 6.60 -2.30 1.11
N TRP A 6 6.76 -3.60 0.84
CA TRP A 6 5.74 -4.62 1.07
C TRP A 6 5.58 -5.00 2.56
N ALA A 7 6.63 -4.89 3.38
CA ALA A 7 6.60 -5.31 4.78
C ALA A 7 5.60 -4.50 5.64
N PRO A 8 5.59 -3.15 5.63
CA PRO A 8 4.64 -2.40 6.42
C PRO A 8 3.19 -2.59 5.95
N ILE A 9 2.97 -2.78 4.64
CA ILE A 9 1.65 -3.06 4.09
C ILE A 9 1.12 -4.41 4.60
N GLN A 10 1.98 -5.42 4.66
CA GLN A 10 1.62 -6.72 5.21
C GLN A 10 1.30 -6.66 6.70
N TRP A 11 2.02 -5.82 7.47
CA TRP A 11 1.71 -5.58 8.87
C TRP A 11 0.34 -4.92 9.06
N CYS A 12 0.00 -3.92 8.26
CA CYS A 12 -1.32 -3.29 8.30
C CYS A 12 -2.44 -4.32 8.07
N VAL A 13 -2.29 -5.20 7.09
CA VAL A 13 -3.28 -6.25 6.80
C VAL A 13 -3.40 -7.22 7.98
N ASN A 14 -2.29 -7.69 8.55
CA ASN A 14 -2.32 -8.57 9.72
C ASN A 14 -3.03 -7.92 10.91
N LEU A 15 -2.78 -6.63 11.16
CA LEU A 15 -3.37 -5.89 12.27
C LEU A 15 -4.90 -5.76 12.10
N VAL A 16 -5.40 -5.62 10.86
CA VAL A 16 -6.84 -5.65 10.55
C VAL A 16 -7.45 -7.02 10.85
N TYR A 17 -6.75 -8.11 10.54
CA TYR A 17 -7.20 -9.47 10.90
C TYR A 17 -7.22 -9.69 12.42
N GLU A 18 -6.21 -9.20 13.15
CA GLU A 18 -6.19 -9.25 14.61
C GLU A 18 -7.36 -8.44 15.21
N CYS A 19 -7.64 -7.24 14.69
CA CYS A 19 -8.79 -6.44 15.13
C CYS A 19 -10.14 -7.14 14.86
N LYS A 20 -10.22 -7.95 13.79
CA LYS A 20 -11.40 -8.77 13.50
C LYS A 20 -11.51 -9.93 14.49
N ALA A 21 -10.40 -10.61 14.80
CA ALA A 21 -10.37 -11.69 15.78
C ALA A 21 -10.71 -11.20 17.20
N ASP A 22 -10.27 -9.99 17.56
CA ASP A 22 -10.59 -9.32 18.82
C ASP A 22 -12.04 -8.81 18.88
N GLY A 23 -12.83 -8.96 17.81
CA GLY A 23 -14.22 -8.49 17.74
C GLY A 23 -14.36 -6.97 17.66
N ARG A 24 -13.28 -6.21 17.45
CA ARG A 24 -13.33 -4.75 17.26
C ARG A 24 -13.99 -4.34 15.93
N ILE A 25 -13.99 -5.26 14.96
CA ILE A 25 -14.63 -5.09 13.66
C ILE A 25 -15.82 -6.05 13.59
N GLU A 26 -17.05 -5.55 13.74
CA GLU A 26 -18.25 -6.38 13.75
C GLU A 26 -18.54 -7.02 12.39
N ASP A 27 -18.43 -6.27 11.29
CA ASP A 27 -18.84 -6.73 9.96
C ASP A 27 -17.64 -7.11 9.06
N TYR A 28 -17.77 -8.20 8.30
CA TYR A 28 -16.78 -8.59 7.28
C TYR A 28 -16.72 -7.59 6.12
N TYR A 29 -17.83 -6.92 5.83
CA TYR A 29 -17.89 -5.85 4.84
C TYR A 29 -16.98 -4.68 5.24
N LEU A 30 -16.99 -4.28 6.52
CA LEU A 30 -16.13 -3.20 7.00
C LEU A 30 -14.65 -3.58 6.92
N MET A 31 -14.31 -4.82 7.27
CA MET A 31 -12.96 -5.36 7.12
C MET A 31 -12.48 -5.31 5.67
N ASN A 32 -13.32 -5.78 4.72
CA ASN A 32 -13.00 -5.74 3.30
C ASN A 32 -12.78 -4.31 2.79
N LYS A 33 -13.59 -3.35 3.27
CA LYS A 33 -13.43 -1.93 2.93
C LYS A 33 -12.08 -1.38 3.39
N ILE A 34 -11.65 -1.71 4.61
CA ILE A 34 -10.35 -1.28 5.14
C ILE A 34 -9.20 -1.88 4.32
N VAL A 35 -9.29 -3.17 3.98
CA VAL A 35 -8.29 -3.84 3.14
C VAL A 35 -8.23 -3.23 1.73
N ASP A 36 -9.38 -2.84 1.16
CA ASP A 36 -9.44 -2.16 -0.14
C ASP A 36 -8.69 -0.81 -0.12
N GLU A 37 -8.90 0.01 0.93
CA GLU A 37 -8.18 1.28 1.10
C GLU A 37 -6.67 1.09 1.28
N ILE A 38 -6.24 0.07 2.03
CA ILE A 38 -4.81 -0.31 2.14
C ILE A 38 -4.24 -0.68 0.76
N SER A 39 -5.02 -1.40 -0.05
CA SER A 39 -4.66 -1.78 -1.41
C SER A 39 -4.54 -0.55 -2.33
N LYS A 40 -5.45 0.43 -2.22
CA LYS A 40 -5.37 1.71 -2.95
C LYS A 40 -4.11 2.50 -2.57
N PHE A 41 -3.80 2.59 -1.27
CA PHE A 41 -2.57 3.24 -0.81
C PHE A 41 -1.31 2.57 -1.38
N ARG A 42 -1.27 1.23 -1.40
CA ARG A 42 -0.18 0.47 -2.06
C ARG A 42 -0.02 0.85 -3.53
N HIS A 43 -1.13 0.97 -4.27
CA HIS A 43 -1.07 1.35 -5.68
C HIS A 43 -0.53 2.78 -5.87
N GLY A 44 -0.90 3.73 -5.01
CA GLY A 44 -0.34 5.08 -5.01
C GLY A 44 1.17 5.11 -4.77
N LEU A 45 1.65 4.36 -3.77
CA LEU A 45 3.09 4.22 -3.51
C LEU A 45 3.83 3.55 -4.68
N ALA A 46 3.24 2.53 -5.30
CA ALA A 46 3.83 1.88 -6.46
C ALA A 46 3.93 2.82 -7.67
N ALA A 47 2.96 3.72 -7.86
CA ALA A 47 3.03 4.76 -8.88
C ALA A 47 4.16 5.75 -8.59
N LEU A 48 4.27 6.26 -7.36
CA LEU A 48 5.36 7.14 -6.94
C LEU A 48 6.74 6.50 -7.16
N LEU A 49 6.92 5.23 -6.78
CA LEU A 49 8.16 4.50 -7.02
C LEU A 49 8.49 4.34 -8.52
N LYS A 50 7.47 4.21 -9.38
CA LYS A 50 7.67 4.19 -10.84
C LYS A 50 8.08 5.55 -11.39
N TYR A 51 7.52 6.64 -10.85
CA TYR A 51 7.93 8.00 -11.23
C TYR A 51 9.36 8.30 -10.78
N ASP A 52 9.78 7.79 -9.62
CA ASP A 52 11.17 7.90 -9.15
C ASP A 52 12.16 7.10 -10.02
N TRP A 53 11.69 5.99 -10.61
CA TRP A 53 12.49 5.14 -11.49
C TRP A 53 12.70 5.71 -12.90
N VAL A 54 11.78 6.55 -13.41
CA VAL A 54 11.88 7.11 -14.77
C VAL A 54 12.47 8.51 -14.68
N PRO A 55 13.79 8.70 -14.91
CA PRO A 55 14.32 10.04 -15.09
C PRO A 55 13.69 10.64 -16.35
N VAL A 56 13.15 11.86 -16.23
CA VAL A 56 12.78 12.66 -17.42
C VAL A 56 14.02 12.71 -18.32
N PRO A 57 13.93 12.27 -19.59
CA PRO A 57 15.10 12.24 -20.45
C PRO A 57 15.65 13.65 -20.57
N LEU A 58 16.87 13.84 -20.07
CA LEU A 58 17.62 15.10 -20.06
C LEU A 58 18.13 15.45 -21.47
N VAL A 59 17.39 15.07 -22.51
CA VAL A 59 17.67 15.41 -23.90
C VAL A 59 16.83 16.64 -24.21
N TYR A 60 17.37 17.78 -23.81
CA TYR A 60 17.08 19.03 -24.50
C TYR A 60 17.59 18.85 -25.95
N PRO A 61 16.77 19.01 -27.00
CA PRO A 61 17.32 19.15 -28.33
C PRO A 61 18.11 20.46 -28.38
N GLN A 62 19.42 20.37 -28.63
CA GLN A 62 20.27 21.49 -29.02
C GLN A 62 19.98 21.91 -30.46
#